data_AF-A0A920PDC2-F1
#
_entry.id   AF-A0A920PDC2-F1
#
_cell.length_a   1.000
_cell.length_b   1.000
_cell.length_c   1.000
_cell.angle_alpha   90.00
_cell.angle_beta   90.00
_cell.angle_gamma   90.00
#
_symmetry.space_group_name_H-M   'P 1'
#
loop_
_entity.id
_entity.type
_entity.pdbx_description
1 polymer ?
#
loop_
_entity_poly.entity_id
_entity_poly.type
_entity_poly.pdbx_seq_one_letter_code
_entity_poly.pdbx_strand_id
1 'polypeptide(L)'
;MGKDSPSISSTRGQEIVMGNKTRNIEILMEGVQGAAMQSFANPLSEVDMASVITYTRQSWSNGKNGDGEIIVPQDIVDYKNKVGL
;
A
#
# COMPACT_ATOMS: atom_id res chain seq x y z
N MET A 1 -8.37 29.90 -10.61
CA MET A 1 -8.42 28.42 -10.41
C MET A 1 -7.06 27.82 -10.75
N GLY A 2 -6.52 26.92 -9.92
CA GLY A 2 -5.59 25.89 -10.44
C GLY A 2 -4.32 25.48 -9.66
N LYS A 3 -4.14 25.77 -8.36
CA LYS A 3 -2.89 25.38 -7.64
C LYS A 3 -3.01 24.18 -6.68
N ASP A 4 -4.06 23.39 -6.79
CA ASP A 4 -4.31 22.22 -5.92
C ASP A 4 -4.27 20.90 -6.71
N SER A 5 -3.27 20.71 -7.57
CA SER A 5 -3.02 19.37 -8.11
C SER A 5 -2.43 18.50 -6.99
N PRO A 6 -3.03 17.34 -6.66
CA PRO A 6 -2.47 16.44 -5.66
C PRO A 6 -1.03 16.07 -6.03
N SER A 7 -0.05 16.50 -5.23
CA SER A 7 1.32 16.05 -5.39
C SER A 7 1.42 14.62 -4.88
N ILE A 8 1.39 13.65 -5.79
CA ILE A 8 1.68 12.25 -5.48
C ILE A 8 3.18 12.06 -5.28
N SER A 9 3.58 11.43 -4.17
CA SER A 9 4.98 11.17 -3.85
C SER A 9 5.44 9.84 -4.46
N SER A 10 6.71 9.77 -4.88
CA SER A 10 7.30 8.58 -5.48
C SER A 10 7.43 7.43 -4.49
N THR A 11 7.06 6.21 -4.88
CA THR A 11 7.18 4.99 -4.04
C THR A 11 8.56 4.33 -4.11
N ARG A 12 9.42 4.74 -5.05
CA ARG A 12 10.77 4.17 -5.22
C ARG A 12 11.66 4.55 -4.03
N GLY A 13 12.27 3.55 -3.38
CA GLY A 13 13.24 3.78 -2.31
C GLY A 13 12.63 4.24 -0.98
N GLN A 14 11.31 4.24 -0.83
CA GLN A 14 10.67 4.59 0.44
C GLN A 14 10.66 3.40 1.40
N GLU A 15 11.05 3.63 2.65
CA GLU A 15 11.09 2.62 3.71
C GLU A 15 9.70 2.00 3.97
N ILE A 16 8.64 2.80 3.88
CA ILE A 16 7.25 2.36 3.99
C ILE A 16 6.94 1.25 2.97
N VAL A 17 7.48 1.35 1.75
CA VAL A 17 7.25 0.37 0.68
C VAL A 17 8.24 -0.79 0.79
N MET A 18 9.48 -0.55 1.16
CA MET A 18 10.55 -1.55 1.12
C MET A 18 10.67 -2.44 2.35
N GLY A 19 10.26 -1.96 3.54
CA GLY A 19 10.56 -2.65 4.81
C GLY A 19 9.40 -2.70 5.81
N ASN A 20 8.26 -2.06 5.51
CA ASN A 20 7.13 -2.03 6.43
C ASN A 20 5.83 -2.51 5.76
N LYS A 21 5.73 -3.83 5.63
CA LYS A 21 4.56 -4.52 5.07
C LYS A 21 3.24 -4.05 5.69
N THR A 22 3.15 -4.04 7.02
CA THR A 22 1.92 -3.64 7.72
C THR A 22 1.54 -2.20 7.41
N ARG A 23 2.49 -1.27 7.43
CA ARG A 23 2.23 0.13 7.08
C ARG A 23 1.83 0.31 5.62
N ASN A 24 2.39 -0.51 4.72
CA ASN A 24 2.04 -0.46 3.31
C ASN A 24 0.60 -0.93 3.08
N ILE A 25 0.16 -1.98 3.77
CA ILE A 25 -1.24 -2.43 3.78
C ILE A 25 -2.16 -1.35 4.36
N GLU A 26 -1.84 -0.80 5.53
CA GLU A 26 -2.61 0.25 6.21
C GLU A 26 -2.92 1.43 5.26
N ILE A 27 -1.90 1.95 4.57
CA ILE A 27 -2.05 3.12 3.68
C ILE A 27 -3.03 2.85 2.54
N LEU A 28 -3.03 1.64 1.95
CA LEU A 28 -3.99 1.32 0.90
C LEU A 28 -5.39 1.00 1.45
N MET A 29 -5.47 0.40 2.63
CA MET A 29 -6.73 0.01 3.25
C MET A 29 -7.49 1.21 3.85
N GLU A 30 -6.79 2.16 4.44
CA GLU A 30 -7.39 3.27 5.19
C GLU A 30 -7.21 4.62 4.49
N GLY A 31 -6.30 4.70 3.53
CA GLY A 31 -5.86 5.96 2.95
C GLY A 31 -4.92 6.72 3.89
N VAL A 32 -4.69 8.00 3.61
CA VAL A 32 -3.84 8.87 4.45
C VAL A 32 -4.62 10.12 4.81
N GLN A 33 -4.97 10.27 6.09
CA GLN A 33 -5.66 11.46 6.58
C GLN A 33 -4.83 12.73 6.33
N GLY A 34 -5.47 13.76 5.76
CA GLY A 34 -4.81 15.01 5.40
C GLY A 34 -4.04 14.98 4.07
N ALA A 35 -4.03 13.84 3.37
CA ALA A 35 -3.54 13.72 2.00
C ALA A 35 -4.68 13.34 1.03
N ALA A 36 -4.40 13.42 -0.28
CA ALA A 36 -5.37 13.08 -1.32
C ALA A 36 -5.51 11.57 -1.59
N MET A 37 -5.03 10.70 -0.69
CA MET A 37 -5.04 9.25 -0.89
C MET A 37 -6.28 8.62 -0.26
N GLN A 38 -7.22 8.19 -1.10
CA GLN A 38 -8.44 7.49 -0.70
C GLN A 38 -8.14 6.04 -0.27
N SER A 39 -9.03 5.47 0.54
CA SER A 39 -9.04 4.04 0.86
C SER A 39 -9.43 3.20 -0.36
N PHE A 40 -8.76 2.07 -0.53
CA PHE A 40 -9.05 1.05 -1.55
C PHE A 40 -9.65 -0.23 -0.95
N ALA A 41 -10.06 -0.23 0.32
CA ALA A 41 -10.57 -1.42 1.01
C ALA A 41 -11.90 -1.98 0.42
N ASN A 42 -12.72 -1.11 -0.16
CA ASN A 42 -14.03 -1.46 -0.73
C ASN A 42 -13.99 -1.84 -2.23
N PRO A 43 -13.26 -1.11 -3.11
CA PRO A 43 -13.28 -1.42 -4.54
C PRO A 43 -12.43 -2.63 -4.95
N LEU A 44 -11.51 -3.11 -4.10
CA LEU A 44 -10.59 -4.20 -4.44
C LEU A 44 -10.86 -5.46 -3.62
N SER A 45 -10.75 -6.61 -4.27
CA SER A 45 -10.67 -7.90 -3.57
C SER A 45 -9.35 -8.01 -2.80
N GLU A 46 -9.28 -8.92 -1.83
CA GLU A 46 -8.06 -9.20 -1.07
C GLU A 46 -6.92 -9.67 -1.98
N VAL A 47 -7.26 -10.40 -3.05
CA VAL A 47 -6.30 -10.89 -4.05
C VAL A 47 -5.74 -9.74 -4.88
N ASP A 48 -6.60 -8.83 -5.35
CA ASP A 48 -6.17 -7.66 -6.12
C ASP A 48 -5.33 -6.73 -5.25
N MET A 49 -5.74 -6.50 -4.00
CA MET A 49 -4.99 -5.71 -3.03
C MET A 49 -3.59 -6.29 -2.80
N ALA A 50 -3.50 -7.59 -2.49
CA ALA A 50 -2.23 -8.27 -2.28
C ALA A 50 -1.32 -8.20 -3.52
N SER A 51 -1.90 -8.31 -4.72
CA SER A 51 -1.17 -8.24 -5.99
C SER A 51 -0.60 -6.84 -6.25
N VAL A 52 -1.41 -5.79 -6.05
CA VAL A 52 -0.97 -4.39 -6.23
C VAL A 52 0.15 -4.04 -5.26
N ILE A 53 -0.01 -4.41 -3.99
CA ILE A 53 1.01 -4.13 -2.97
C ILE A 53 2.29 -4.90 -3.31
N THR A 54 2.20 -6.20 -3.62
CA THR A 54 3.35 -7.01 -4.03
C THR A 54 4.07 -6.41 -5.23
N TYR A 55 3.34 -6.03 -6.28
CA TYR A 55 3.93 -5.40 -7.45
C TYR A 55 4.68 -4.11 -7.08
N THR A 56 4.08 -3.26 -6.25
CA THR A 56 4.69 -1.99 -5.80
C THR A 56 5.97 -2.23 -4.99
N ARG A 57 5.98 -3.27 -4.14
CA ARG A 57 7.13 -3.68 -3.32
C ARG A 57 8.25 -4.28 -4.15
N GLN A 58 7.95 -4.96 -5.24
CA GLN A 58 8.97 -5.58 -6.11
C GLN A 58 9.48 -4.63 -7.20
N SER A 59 8.68 -3.64 -7.58
CA SER A 59 8.99 -2.68 -8.64
C SER A 59 10.09 -1.68 -8.25
N TRP A 60 10.71 -1.05 -9.26
CA TRP A 60 11.70 0.03 -9.07
C TRP A 60 12.90 -0.31 -8.18
N SER A 61 13.31 -1.59 -8.18
CA SER A 61 14.37 -2.14 -7.33
C SER A 61 14.02 -2.19 -5.83
N ASN A 62 12.77 -1.90 -5.45
CA ASN A 62 12.32 -1.96 -4.06
C ASN A 62 12.46 -3.39 -3.49
N GLY A 63 12.21 -4.44 -4.30
CA GLY A 63 12.36 -5.82 -3.83
C GLY A 63 13.81 -6.22 -3.60
N LYS A 64 14.74 -5.69 -4.40
CA LYS A 64 16.19 -5.94 -4.25
C LYS A 64 16.79 -5.16 -3.08
N ASN A 65 16.29 -3.96 -2.82
CA ASN A 65 16.83 -3.03 -1.82
C ASN A 65 16.06 -3.04 -0.50
N GLY A 66 14.94 -3.77 -0.44
CA GLY A 66 14.07 -3.92 0.71
C GLY A 66 14.13 -5.33 1.30
N ASP A 67 13.09 -5.71 2.01
CA ASP A 67 12.94 -7.03 2.63
C ASP A 67 12.62 -8.14 1.60
N GLY A 68 12.23 -7.77 0.37
CA GLY A 68 11.87 -8.71 -0.69
C GLY A 68 10.57 -9.47 -0.45
N GLU A 69 9.81 -9.13 0.60
CA GLU A 69 8.61 -9.85 0.99
C GLU A 69 7.45 -9.58 0.03
N ILE A 70 6.66 -10.63 -0.20
CA ILE A 70 5.40 -10.56 -0.92
C ILE A 70 4.23 -10.46 0.04
N ILE A 71 3.12 -9.89 -0.43
CA ILE A 71 1.85 -9.87 0.28
C ILE A 71 0.97 -10.96 -0.29
N VAL A 72 0.40 -11.78 0.59
CA VAL A 72 -0.60 -12.79 0.23
C VAL A 72 -1.99 -12.33 0.64
N PRO A 73 -3.07 -12.86 0.03
CA PRO A 73 -4.44 -12.45 0.38
C PRO A 73 -4.77 -12.61 1.87
N GLN A 74 -4.18 -13.61 2.53
CA GLN A 74 -4.36 -13.83 3.96
C GLN A 74 -3.88 -12.64 4.81
N ASP A 75 -2.80 -11.97 4.41
CA ASP A 75 -2.32 -10.78 5.13
C ASP A 75 -3.35 -9.65 5.14
N ILE A 76 -4.12 -9.53 4.05
CA ILE A 76 -5.18 -8.52 3.91
C ILE A 76 -6.39 -8.90 4.78
N VAL A 77 -6.77 -10.18 4.78
CA VAL A 77 -7.84 -10.70 5.65
C VAL A 77 -7.47 -10.48 7.13
N ASP A 78 -6.25 -10.81 7.51
CA ASP A 78 -5.76 -10.64 8.89
C ASP A 78 -5.77 -9.16 9.29
N TYR A 79 -5.39 -8.27 8.36
CA TYR A 79 -5.47 -6.83 8.58
C TYR A 79 -6.93 -6.38 8.79
N LYS A 80 -7.85 -6.74 7.90
CA LYS A 80 -9.28 -6.40 8.00
C LYS A 80 -9.86 -6.83 9.35
N ASN A 81 -9.62 -8.08 9.74
CA ASN A 81 -10.06 -8.62 11.02
C ASN A 81 -9.49 -7.86 12.22
N LYS A 82 -8.23 -7.41 12.14
CA LYS A 82 -7.57 -6.64 13.19
C LYS A 82 -8.18 -5.25 13.38
N VAL A 83 -8.59 -4.59 12.30
CA VAL A 83 -9.10 -3.20 12.33
C VAL A 83 -10.64 -3.10 12.27
N GLY A 84 -11.33 -4.23 12.10
CA GLY A 84 -12.79 -4.27 12.04
C GLY A 84 -13.37 -3.75 10.71
N LEU A 85 -12.66 -4.00 9.61
CA LEU A 85 -13.11 -3.72 8.24
C LEU A 85 -13.76 -4.94 7.57
#